data_AF-A0A940HXI1-F1
#
_entry.id   AF-A0A940HXI1-F1
#
_cell.length_a   1.000
_cell.length_b   1.000
_cell.length_c   1.000
_cell.angle_alpha   90.00
_cell.angle_beta   90.00
_cell.angle_gamma   90.00
#
_symmetry.space_group_name_H-M   'P 1'
#
loop_
_entity.id
_entity.type
_entity.pdbx_description
1 polymer ?
#
loop_
_entity_poly.entity_id
_entity_poly.type
_entity_poly.pdbx_seq_one_letter_code
_entity_poly.pdbx_strand_id
1 'polypeptide(L)' 'MVKINKLDENLNIGGKRALLRVDFNVPINDGTITEDSRIEKVLPTIKFLINKK' A
#
# COMPACT_ATOMS: atom_id res chain seq x y z
N MET A 1 -10.53 1.03 24.16
CA MET A 1 -9.76 0.41 23.07
C MET A 1 -10.38 0.86 21.74
N VAL A 2 -9.65 1.53 20.86
CA VAL A 2 -10.22 2.06 19.61
C VAL A 2 -10.39 0.93 18.59
N LYS A 3 -11.57 0.82 17.98
CA LYS A 3 -11.83 -0.13 16.90
C LYS A 3 -11.17 0.39 15.61
N ILE A 4 -10.20 -0.36 15.10
CA ILE A 4 -9.54 -0.06 13.83
C ILE A 4 -10.15 -0.96 12.75
N ASN A 5 -10.69 -0.35 11.69
CA ASN A 5 -11.16 -1.09 10.51
C ASN A 5 -9.96 -1.67 9.77
N LYS A 6 -10.04 -2.94 9.38
CA LYS A 6 -8.96 -3.64 8.66
C LYS A 6 -9.31 -3.72 7.19
N LEU A 7 -8.27 -3.76 6.35
CA LEU A 7 -8.41 -4.12 4.96
C LEU A 7 -8.43 -5.65 4.87
N ASP A 8 -9.61 -6.22 4.72
CA ASP A 8 -9.83 -7.66 4.58
C ASP A 8 -10.75 -7.97 3.39
N GLU A 9 -10.99 -9.26 3.12
CA GLU A 9 -11.80 -9.73 1.99
C GLU A 9 -13.27 -9.28 2.07
N ASN A 10 -13.79 -8.96 3.26
CA ASN A 10 -15.19 -8.57 3.44
C ASN A 10 -15.48 -7.11 3.03
N LEU A 11 -14.44 -6.29 2.87
CA LEU A 11 -14.62 -4.87 2.51
C LEU A 11 -14.92 -4.69 1.01
N ASN A 12 -16.14 -4.29 0.64
CA ASN A 12 -16.47 -3.98 -0.75
C ASN A 12 -15.92 -2.60 -1.18
N ILE A 13 -14.87 -2.61 -2.02
CA ILE A 13 -14.22 -1.41 -2.57
C ILE A 13 -14.34 -1.31 -4.09
N GLY A 14 -15.11 -2.19 -4.72
CA GLY A 14 -15.34 -2.21 -6.16
C GLY A 14 -15.84 -0.87 -6.68
N GLY A 15 -15.24 -0.39 -7.77
CA GLY A 15 -15.60 0.88 -8.41
C GLY A 15 -15.27 2.14 -7.60
N LYS A 16 -14.59 2.01 -6.45
CA LYS A 16 -14.17 3.16 -5.62
C LYS A 16 -12.73 3.55 -5.93
N ARG A 17 -12.41 4.83 -5.70
CA ARG A 17 -11.02 5.33 -5.67
C ARG A 17 -10.51 5.28 -4.23
N ALA A 18 -9.40 4.58 -3.99
CA ALA A 18 -8.78 4.48 -2.67
C ALA A 18 -7.58 5.42 -2.56
N LEU A 19 -7.52 6.21 -1.48
CA LEU A 19 -6.31 6.94 -1.09
C LEU A 19 -5.47 6.03 -0.19
N LEU A 20 -4.32 5.56 -0.69
CA LEU A 20 -3.40 4.74 0.07
C LEU A 20 -2.23 5.58 0.58
N ARG A 21 -2.12 5.74 1.90
CA ARG A 21 -0.95 6.33 2.53
C ARG A 21 0.13 5.26 2.71
N VAL A 22 1.30 5.51 2.14
CA VAL A 22 2.42 4.56 2.07
C VAL A 22 3.67 5.16 2.67
N ASP A 23 4.60 4.32 3.14
CA ASP A 23 5.93 4.73 3.55
C ASP A 23 6.93 4.43 2.43
N PHE A 24 7.27 5.45 1.65
CA PHE A 24 8.29 5.40 0.61
C PHE A 24 9.54 6.20 0.98
N ASN A 25 9.83 6.31 2.28
CA ASN A 25 11.06 6.95 2.74
C ASN A 25 12.27 6.01 2.57
N VAL A 26 12.71 5.85 1.31
CA VAL A 26 13.83 4.98 0.92
C VAL A 26 15.14 5.77 0.81
N PRO A 27 16.29 5.14 1.06
CA PRO A 27 17.59 5.78 0.82
C PRO A 27 17.82 5.99 -0.69
N ILE A 28 18.31 7.18 -1.03
CA ILE A 28 18.63 7.60 -2.40
C ILE A 28 20.08 8.05 -2.43
N ASN A 29 20.84 7.57 -3.40
CA ASN A 29 22.19 8.05 -3.73
C ASN A 29 22.24 8.46 -5.21
N ASP A 30 22.71 9.67 -5.49
CA ASP A 30 22.82 10.22 -6.86
C ASP A 30 21.53 10.05 -7.70
N GLY A 31 20.37 10.30 -7.07
CA GLY A 31 19.06 10.18 -7.71
C GLY A 31 18.57 8.74 -7.92
N THR A 32 19.32 7.74 -7.47
CA THR A 32 18.98 6.31 -7.59
C THR A 32 18.64 5.72 -6.22
N ILE A 33 17.58 4.91 -6.15
CA ILE A 33 17.21 4.17 -4.94
C ILE A 33 18.26 3.08 -4.70
N THR A 34 18.88 3.07 -3.52
CA THR A 34 19.90 2.07 -3.18
C THR A 34 19.34 0.86 -2.44
N GLU A 35 18.15 0.98 -1.88
CA GLU A 35 17.44 -0.07 -1.14
C GLU A 35 15.93 0.18 -1.22
N ASP A 36 15.16 -0.83 -1.61
CA ASP A 36 13.76 -0.70 -2.01
C ASP A 36 12.78 -1.53 -1.16
N SER A 37 13.21 -2.13 -0.04
CA SER A 37 12.34 -3.02 0.76
C SER A 37 11.08 -2.32 1.27
N ARG A 38 11.11 -1.00 1.49
CA ARG A 38 9.90 -0.23 1.85
C ARG A 38 8.88 -0.20 0.72
N ILE A 39 9.34 -0.10 -0.52
CA ILE A 39 8.49 -0.15 -1.71
C ILE A 39 7.91 -1.55 -1.85
N GLU A 40 8.76 -2.59 -1.76
CA GLU A 40 8.34 -3.99 -1.87
C GLU A 40 7.28 -4.37 -0.84
N LYS A 41 7.43 -3.92 0.41
CA LYS A 41 6.48 -4.18 1.50
C LYS A 41 5.09 -3.61 1.26
N VAL A 42 4.95 -2.60 0.42
CA VAL A 42 3.66 -1.96 0.09
C VAL A 42 2.96 -2.64 -1.08
N LEU A 43 3.69 -3.35 -1.95
CA LEU A 43 3.15 -4.00 -3.14
C LEU A 43 1.97 -4.94 -2.88
N PRO A 44 1.94 -5.77 -1.81
CA PRO A 44 0.80 -6.64 -1.53
C PRO A 44 -0.50 -5.86 -1.34
N THR A 45 -0.45 -4.71 -0.66
CA THR A 45 -1.62 -3.85 -0.44
C THR A 45 -2.10 -3.22 -1.74
N ILE A 46 -1.19 -2.74 -2.59
CA ILE A 46 -1.54 -2.19 -3.91
C ILE A 46 -2.18 -3.28 -4.78
N LYS A 47 -1.58 -4.47 -4.86
CA LYS A 47 -2.13 -5.61 -5.62
C LYS A 47 -3.52 -6.01 -5.14
N PHE A 48 -3.73 -6.04 -3.82
CA PHE A 48 -5.04 -6.31 -3.23
C PHE A 48 -6.09 -5.27 -3.69
N LEU A 49 -5.78 -3.98 -3.59
CA LEU A 49 -6.71 -2.91 -3.95
C LEU A 49 -7.04 -2.89 -5.44
N ILE A 50 -6.09 -3.22 -6.33
CA ILE A 50 -6.30 -3.28 -7.78
C ILE A 50 -7.14 -4.50 -8.18
N ASN A 51 -6.86 -5.66 -7.59
CA ASN A 51 -7.52 -6.91 -7.96
C ASN A 51 -8.93 -7.03 -7.37
N LYS A 52 -9.23 -6.27 -6.32
CA LYS A 52 -10.54 -6.27 -5.67
C LYS A 52 -11.54 -5.44 -6.49
N LYS A 53 -12.19 -6.12 -7.45
CA LYS A 53 -13.27 -5.58 -8.26
C LYS A 53 -14.60 -5.51 -7.51
#